data_AF-A0A4Q2LIU6-F1
#
_entry.id   AF-A0A4Q2LIU6-F1
#
_cell.length_a   1.000
_cell.length_b   1.000
_cell.length_c   1.000
_cell.angle_alpha   90.00
_cell.angle_beta   90.00
_cell.angle_gamma   90.00
#
_symmetry.space_group_name_H-M   'P 1'
#
loop_
_entity.id
_entity.type
_entity.pdbx_description
1 polymer ?
#
loop_
_entity_poly.entity_id
_entity_poly.type
_entity_poly.pdbx_seq_one_letter_code
_entity_poly.pdbx_strand_id
1 'polypeptide(L)'
;MSSQTENLKLIKPEVNDEMAQTISDLATNFELIDQYSDVSLDDYPKTGTWDKNKKVWNKNIKIGEYVGWVNLREGVAAQEWEVLHHYTIGELIHAPGNNGHYYKCIQTGYSGVKTPLFPVASTATVNDTRGASTWLPTKFYDLFDIVLPSIDNGRFYVCSVAGVSDTSEPNWATPSLSTTRDSSITWTAYRITRWEEQGVSTLFRPFGKIE
;
A
#
# COMPACT_ATOMS: atom_id res chain seq x y z
N MET A 1 -39.88 10.20 -26.32
CA MET A 1 -38.59 10.34 -25.60
C MET A 1 -38.80 9.67 -24.27
N SER A 2 -38.07 8.59 -24.01
CA SER A 2 -38.16 7.82 -22.76
C SER A 2 -37.95 8.73 -21.56
N SER A 3 -38.85 8.64 -20.57
CA SER A 3 -38.73 9.42 -19.33
C SER A 3 -37.72 8.78 -18.37
N GLN A 4 -37.12 9.57 -17.48
CA GLN A 4 -36.12 9.10 -16.52
C GLN A 4 -36.62 9.18 -15.07
N THR A 5 -36.03 8.38 -14.19
CA THR A 5 -36.18 8.55 -12.73
C THR A 5 -35.39 9.77 -12.23
N GLU A 6 -35.68 10.26 -11.03
CA GLU A 6 -35.11 11.52 -10.55
C GLU A 6 -33.67 11.37 -10.05
N ASN A 7 -33.40 10.32 -9.24
CA ASN A 7 -32.13 10.15 -8.54
C ASN A 7 -31.05 9.56 -9.45
N LEU A 8 -31.27 8.35 -9.93
CA LEU A 8 -30.27 7.59 -10.71
C LEU A 8 -30.42 7.77 -12.23
N LYS A 9 -31.38 8.60 -12.66
CA LYS A 9 -31.71 8.83 -14.08
C LYS A 9 -31.98 7.56 -14.89
N LEU A 10 -32.44 6.50 -14.21
CA LEU A 10 -32.81 5.23 -14.85
C LEU A 10 -33.89 5.47 -15.91
N ILE A 11 -33.72 4.83 -17.05
CA ILE A 11 -34.67 4.87 -18.17
C ILE A 11 -35.95 4.14 -17.74
N LYS A 12 -37.11 4.78 -17.95
CA LYS A 12 -38.41 4.16 -17.69
C LYS A 12 -38.93 3.57 -19.01
N PRO A 13 -38.96 2.23 -19.17
CA PRO A 13 -39.52 1.62 -20.36
C PRO A 13 -41.01 1.92 -20.49
N GLU A 14 -41.47 2.14 -21.72
CA GLU A 14 -42.87 2.33 -22.07
C GLU A 14 -43.42 1.12 -22.84
N VAL A 15 -44.74 0.90 -22.76
CA VAL A 15 -45.39 -0.30 -23.35
C VAL A 15 -45.28 -0.35 -24.87
N ASN A 16 -45.09 0.80 -25.50
CA ASN A 16 -44.93 0.99 -26.94
C ASN A 16 -43.47 0.98 -27.40
N ASP A 17 -42.50 0.74 -26.51
CA ASP A 17 -41.09 0.63 -26.88
C ASP A 17 -40.81 -0.69 -27.63
N GLU A 18 -39.80 -0.66 -28.50
CA GLU A 18 -39.32 -1.88 -29.13
C GLU A 18 -38.64 -2.79 -28.10
N MET A 19 -38.97 -4.07 -28.10
CA MET A 19 -38.43 -5.05 -27.12
C MET A 19 -36.90 -5.04 -27.04
N ALA A 20 -36.21 -4.91 -28.17
CA ALA A 20 -34.75 -4.87 -28.21
C ALA A 20 -34.20 -3.63 -27.49
N GLN A 21 -34.83 -2.48 -27.70
CA GLN A 21 -34.45 -1.23 -27.02
C GLN A 21 -34.73 -1.33 -25.52
N THR A 22 -35.90 -1.85 -25.13
CA THR A 22 -36.24 -2.07 -23.72
C THR A 22 -35.19 -2.95 -23.00
N ILE A 23 -34.73 -4.03 -23.63
CA ILE A 23 -33.71 -4.91 -23.05
C ILE A 23 -32.38 -4.14 -22.88
N SER A 24 -31.98 -3.35 -23.88
CA SER A 24 -30.76 -2.52 -23.80
C SER A 24 -30.85 -1.47 -22.70
N ASP A 25 -32.01 -0.83 -22.56
CA ASP A 25 -32.25 0.20 -21.54
C ASP A 25 -32.25 -0.40 -20.14
N LEU A 26 -32.83 -1.59 -19.97
CA LEU A 26 -32.79 -2.32 -18.70
C LEU A 26 -31.37 -2.76 -18.34
N ALA A 27 -30.57 -3.22 -19.31
CA ALA A 27 -29.16 -3.55 -19.06
C ALA A 27 -28.39 -2.32 -18.54
N THR A 28 -28.57 -1.17 -19.19
CA THR A 28 -27.98 0.12 -18.76
C THR A 28 -28.42 0.50 -17.34
N ASN A 29 -29.71 0.32 -17.03
CA ASN A 29 -30.23 0.59 -15.69
C ASN A 29 -29.63 -0.33 -14.64
N PHE A 30 -29.46 -1.62 -14.93
CA PHE A 30 -28.86 -2.57 -13.99
C PHE A 30 -27.38 -2.26 -13.73
N GLU A 31 -26.63 -1.84 -14.74
CA GLU A 31 -25.25 -1.35 -14.57
C GLU A 31 -25.20 -0.11 -13.67
N LEU A 32 -26.10 0.86 -13.87
CA LEU A 32 -26.20 2.04 -13.01
C LEU A 32 -26.57 1.66 -11.57
N ILE A 33 -27.55 0.78 -11.37
CA ILE A 33 -27.97 0.35 -10.03
C ILE A 33 -26.81 -0.34 -9.31
N ASP A 34 -26.07 -1.22 -9.99
CA ASP A 34 -24.92 -1.90 -9.40
C ASP A 34 -23.81 -0.91 -9.04
N GLN A 35 -23.48 0.02 -9.95
CA GLN A 35 -22.48 1.08 -9.72
C GLN A 35 -22.81 1.95 -8.49
N TYR A 36 -24.08 2.30 -8.31
CA TYR A 36 -24.54 3.14 -7.19
C TYR A 36 -24.96 2.36 -5.94
N SER A 37 -24.92 1.03 -5.98
CA SER A 37 -25.24 0.20 -4.82
C SER A 37 -24.26 0.44 -3.67
N ASP A 38 -24.76 0.23 -2.45
CA ASP A 38 -23.96 0.30 -1.24
C ASP A 38 -22.98 -0.89 -1.19
N VAL A 39 -21.70 -0.58 -0.97
CA VAL A 39 -20.67 -1.61 -0.77
C VAL A 39 -20.37 -1.72 0.72
N SER A 40 -20.23 -2.95 1.22
CA SER A 40 -19.90 -3.20 2.63
C SER A 40 -18.69 -4.10 2.75
N LEU A 41 -17.72 -3.73 3.58
CA LEU A 41 -16.49 -4.49 3.83
C LEU A 41 -16.30 -4.81 5.32
N ASP A 42 -15.51 -5.82 5.61
CA ASP A 42 -15.19 -6.26 6.96
C ASP A 42 -14.12 -5.39 7.65
N ASP A 43 -13.32 -4.67 6.86
CA ASP A 43 -12.20 -3.82 7.30
C ASP A 43 -12.01 -2.65 6.31
N TYR A 44 -11.12 -1.72 6.67
CA TYR A 44 -10.72 -0.58 5.84
C TYR A 44 -10.34 -1.02 4.41
N PRO A 45 -10.77 -0.31 3.36
CA PRO A 45 -10.45 -0.67 1.98
C PRO A 45 -8.94 -0.63 1.70
N LYS A 46 -8.36 -1.80 1.43
CA LYS A 46 -6.91 -1.98 1.16
C LYS A 46 -6.61 -2.46 -0.26
N THR A 47 -7.63 -2.68 -1.09
CA THR A 47 -7.51 -3.21 -2.45
C THR A 47 -8.61 -2.67 -3.36
N GLY A 48 -8.39 -2.75 -4.67
CA GLY A 48 -9.39 -2.42 -5.69
C GLY A 48 -9.35 -0.96 -6.13
N THR A 49 -10.07 -0.66 -7.21
CA THR A 49 -10.23 0.70 -7.75
C THR A 49 -11.53 1.29 -7.23
N TRP A 50 -11.49 2.54 -6.80
CA TRP A 50 -12.63 3.20 -6.16
C TRP A 50 -12.85 4.57 -6.74
N ASP A 51 -14.09 4.85 -7.11
CA ASP A 51 -14.54 6.17 -7.54
C ASP A 51 -14.52 7.17 -6.39
N LYS A 52 -14.38 8.45 -6.74
CA LYS A 52 -14.56 9.54 -5.78
C LYS A 52 -15.99 9.53 -5.24
N ASN A 53 -16.13 9.84 -3.96
CA ASN A 53 -17.38 9.84 -3.18
C ASN A 53 -18.02 8.47 -2.97
N LYS A 54 -17.42 7.37 -3.43
CA LYS A 54 -17.92 6.03 -3.11
C LYS A 54 -17.87 5.80 -1.61
N LYS A 55 -18.99 5.37 -1.05
CA LYS A 55 -19.13 5.01 0.36
C LYS A 55 -18.98 3.51 0.53
N VAL A 56 -18.30 3.13 1.59
CA VAL A 56 -18.11 1.75 2.02
C VAL A 56 -18.59 1.63 3.45
N TRP A 57 -19.57 0.78 3.69
CA TRP A 57 -20.09 0.50 5.02
C TRP A 57 -19.21 -0.53 5.73
N ASN A 58 -18.98 -0.31 7.02
CA ASN A 58 -18.29 -1.27 7.87
C ASN A 58 -19.28 -2.36 8.30
N LYS A 59 -18.96 -3.64 8.07
CA LYS A 59 -19.78 -4.77 8.53
C LYS A 59 -19.57 -5.08 10.02
N ASN A 60 -18.40 -4.76 10.54
CA ASN A 60 -17.95 -5.10 11.89
C ASN A 60 -18.04 -3.91 12.85
N ILE A 61 -19.19 -3.23 12.83
CA ILE A 61 -19.44 -2.04 13.64
C ILE A 61 -19.41 -2.37 15.14
N LYS A 62 -18.73 -1.53 15.92
CA LYS A 62 -18.65 -1.60 17.39
C LYS A 62 -18.74 -0.19 17.99
N ILE A 63 -19.07 -0.11 19.27
CA ILE A 63 -18.98 1.16 20.03
C ILE A 63 -17.53 1.64 20.00
N GLY A 64 -17.31 2.92 19.71
CA GLY A 64 -16.00 3.53 19.52
C GLY A 64 -15.49 3.52 18.07
N GLU A 65 -16.13 2.77 17.17
CA GLU A 65 -15.76 2.66 15.76
C GLU A 65 -16.61 3.57 14.86
N TYR A 66 -16.37 3.48 13.55
CA TYR A 66 -17.08 4.23 12.52
C TYR A 66 -18.03 3.33 11.73
N VAL A 67 -19.17 3.89 11.35
CA VAL A 67 -20.18 3.27 10.48
C VAL A 67 -19.62 2.89 9.10
N GLY A 68 -18.64 3.64 8.60
CA GLY A 68 -18.00 3.32 7.33
C GLY A 68 -16.94 4.34 6.91
N TRP A 69 -16.55 4.27 5.65
CA TRP A 69 -15.56 5.13 5.01
C TRP A 69 -16.09 5.73 3.72
N VAL A 70 -15.69 6.96 3.42
CA VAL A 70 -15.98 7.63 2.15
C VAL A 70 -14.69 7.93 1.42
N ASN A 71 -14.63 7.57 0.15
CA ASN A 71 -13.48 7.87 -0.68
C ASN A 71 -13.53 9.34 -1.14
N LEU A 72 -12.46 10.09 -0.90
CA LEU A 72 -12.36 11.50 -1.32
C LEU A 72 -11.57 11.68 -2.61
N ARG A 73 -10.85 10.64 -3.07
CA ARG A 73 -10.02 10.68 -4.27
C ARG A 73 -10.11 9.37 -5.02
N GLU A 74 -10.53 9.46 -6.27
CA GLU A 74 -10.54 8.32 -7.18
C GLU A 74 -9.12 7.74 -7.33
N GLY A 75 -9.01 6.42 -7.31
CA GLY A 75 -7.72 5.74 -7.43
C GLY A 75 -7.76 4.29 -6.97
N VAL A 76 -6.57 3.74 -6.71
CA VAL A 76 -6.41 2.36 -6.24
C VAL A 76 -6.19 2.35 -4.72
N ALA A 77 -6.96 1.53 -4.01
CA ALA A 77 -6.72 1.25 -2.61
C ALA A 77 -5.59 0.23 -2.47
N ALA A 78 -4.73 0.46 -1.50
CA ALA A 78 -3.54 -0.34 -1.22
C ALA A 78 -3.34 -0.43 0.30
N GLN A 79 -2.55 -1.39 0.78
CA GLN A 79 -2.16 -1.45 2.19
C GLN A 79 -1.21 -0.28 2.52
N GLU A 80 -1.23 0.26 3.74
CA GLU A 80 -0.20 1.23 4.16
C GLU A 80 1.15 0.53 4.28
N TRP A 81 2.23 1.19 3.87
CA TRP A 81 3.59 0.67 4.06
C TRP A 81 3.88 0.39 5.54
N GLU A 82 4.45 -0.77 5.84
CA GLU A 82 4.81 -1.21 7.19
C GLU A 82 6.32 -1.39 7.32
N VAL A 83 6.86 -1.18 8.52
CA VAL A 83 8.30 -1.29 8.83
C VAL A 83 8.73 -2.76 8.88
N LEU A 84 9.87 -3.10 8.27
CA LEU A 84 10.44 -4.47 8.26
C LEU A 84 9.44 -5.57 7.87
N HIS A 85 8.49 -5.23 7.00
CA HIS A 85 7.48 -6.14 6.50
C HIS A 85 7.95 -6.82 5.21
N HIS A 86 7.67 -8.11 5.06
CA HIS A 86 8.03 -8.86 3.86
C HIS A 86 7.00 -8.66 2.75
N TYR A 87 7.43 -8.12 1.61
CA TYR A 87 6.57 -7.88 0.46
C TYR A 87 6.95 -8.77 -0.72
N THR A 88 5.95 -9.25 -1.44
CA THR A 88 6.11 -10.04 -2.68
C THR A 88 5.89 -9.19 -3.94
N ILE A 89 6.42 -9.63 -5.08
CA ILE A 89 6.27 -8.89 -6.35
C ILE A 89 4.79 -8.78 -6.70
N GLY A 90 4.37 -7.57 -7.09
CA GLY A 90 2.99 -7.26 -7.46
C GLY A 90 2.14 -6.72 -6.32
N GLU A 91 2.57 -6.85 -5.07
CA GLU A 91 1.85 -6.25 -3.94
C GLU A 91 1.84 -4.73 -4.04
N LEU A 92 0.69 -4.14 -3.68
CA LEU A 92 0.45 -2.71 -3.73
C LEU A 92 0.49 -2.11 -2.33
N ILE A 93 1.15 -0.97 -2.22
CA ILE A 93 1.16 -0.16 -1.00
C ILE A 93 0.84 1.30 -1.29
N HIS A 94 0.47 2.07 -0.27
CA HIS A 94 0.56 3.52 -0.30
C HIS A 94 1.55 4.02 0.77
N ALA A 95 2.08 5.23 0.54
CA ALA A 95 2.98 5.86 1.50
C ALA A 95 2.24 6.20 2.82
N PRO A 96 2.91 6.08 3.98
CA PRO A 96 2.37 6.54 5.25
C PRO A 96 1.99 8.03 5.18
N GLY A 97 0.83 8.38 5.75
CA GLY A 97 0.28 9.73 5.65
C GLY A 97 -0.32 10.07 4.29
N ASN A 98 -0.32 9.13 3.34
CA ASN A 98 -0.93 9.21 2.01
C ASN A 98 -0.42 10.40 1.18
N ASN A 99 0.69 10.18 0.47
CA ASN A 99 1.31 11.17 -0.42
C ASN A 99 0.57 11.38 -1.75
N GLY A 100 -0.57 10.72 -1.97
CA GLY A 100 -1.31 10.79 -3.23
C GLY A 100 -1.17 9.61 -4.16
N HIS A 101 -0.15 8.78 -3.95
CA HIS A 101 0.26 7.75 -4.90
C HIS A 101 0.24 6.36 -4.27
N TYR A 102 0.11 5.34 -5.12
CA TYR A 102 0.33 3.95 -4.74
C TYR A 102 1.53 3.38 -5.52
N TYR A 103 2.12 2.35 -4.93
CA TYR A 103 3.36 1.75 -5.38
C TYR A 103 3.22 0.25 -5.48
N LYS A 104 3.82 -0.32 -6.51
CA LYS A 104 3.89 -1.77 -6.71
C LYS A 104 5.27 -2.28 -6.33
N CYS A 105 5.31 -3.37 -5.58
CA CYS A 105 6.55 -4.09 -5.32
C CYS A 105 7.05 -4.72 -6.62
N ILE A 106 8.25 -4.33 -7.07
CA ILE A 106 8.90 -4.88 -8.27
C ILE A 106 10.07 -5.81 -7.93
N GLN A 107 10.46 -5.87 -6.65
CA GLN A 107 11.47 -6.80 -6.15
C GLN A 107 11.07 -7.29 -4.76
N THR A 108 10.86 -8.59 -4.61
CA THR A 108 10.57 -9.22 -3.30
C THR A 108 11.66 -8.93 -2.30
N GLY A 109 11.26 -8.57 -1.08
CA GLY A 109 12.17 -8.25 0.00
C GLY A 109 11.43 -7.74 1.23
N TYR A 110 12.19 -7.14 2.14
CA TYR A 110 11.66 -6.47 3.32
C TYR A 110 11.75 -4.97 3.12
N SER A 111 10.76 -4.24 3.64
CA SER A 111 10.84 -2.79 3.80
C SER A 111 11.90 -2.38 4.82
N GLY A 112 12.42 -1.16 4.73
CA GLY A 112 13.42 -0.64 5.65
C GLY A 112 12.86 -0.33 7.04
N VAL A 113 13.75 0.03 7.96
CA VAL A 113 13.36 0.50 9.30
C VAL A 113 12.70 1.89 9.25
N LYS A 114 13.03 2.68 8.22
CA LYS A 114 12.52 4.04 8.02
C LYS A 114 11.81 4.11 6.67
N THR A 115 10.61 4.68 6.68
CA THR A 115 9.79 4.87 5.47
C THR A 115 10.60 5.56 4.37
N PRO A 116 10.68 5.00 3.15
CA PRO A 116 11.43 5.62 2.06
C PRO A 116 10.80 6.94 1.64
N LEU A 117 11.60 7.78 0.97
CA LEU A 117 11.06 8.94 0.28
C LEU A 117 10.44 8.45 -1.03
N PHE A 118 9.15 8.17 -0.96
CA PHE A 118 8.39 7.67 -2.09
C PHE A 118 8.34 8.71 -3.23
N PRO A 119 8.80 8.36 -4.44
CA PRO A 119 8.81 9.27 -5.56
C PRO A 119 7.38 9.48 -6.09
N VAL A 120 7.09 10.67 -6.61
CA VAL A 120 5.77 11.01 -7.19
C VAL A 120 5.79 11.12 -8.72
N ALA A 121 6.98 10.98 -9.32
CA ALA A 121 7.13 10.94 -10.76
C ALA A 121 6.65 9.59 -11.31
N SER A 122 5.92 9.64 -12.43
CA SER A 122 5.35 8.44 -13.05
C SER A 122 6.41 7.38 -13.29
N THR A 123 6.15 6.14 -12.88
CA THR A 123 7.04 4.96 -13.03
C THR A 123 8.39 5.06 -12.31
N ALA A 124 8.60 6.09 -11.48
CA ALA A 124 9.83 6.21 -10.72
C ALA A 124 9.96 5.07 -9.71
N THR A 125 11.20 4.60 -9.52
CA THR A 125 11.50 3.50 -8.62
C THR A 125 12.32 3.97 -7.41
N VAL A 126 12.18 3.26 -6.29
CA VAL A 126 12.95 3.54 -5.07
C VAL A 126 13.29 2.23 -4.36
N ASN A 127 14.56 2.11 -3.92
CA ASN A 127 15.00 1.06 -3.00
C ASN A 127 14.63 1.44 -1.57
N ASP A 128 14.12 0.47 -0.82
CA ASP A 128 13.68 0.70 0.57
C ASP A 128 14.86 0.61 1.57
N THR A 129 15.81 1.54 1.42
CA THR A 129 17.06 1.56 2.19
C THR A 129 17.30 2.93 2.85
N ARG A 130 16.23 3.66 3.19
CA ARG A 130 16.36 5.01 3.73
C ARG A 130 17.09 4.99 5.08
N GLY A 131 18.11 5.83 5.19
CA GLY A 131 18.94 5.93 6.38
C GLY A 131 20.03 4.86 6.47
N ALA A 132 20.18 4.02 5.44
CA ALA A 132 21.32 3.12 5.34
C ALA A 132 22.61 3.89 5.04
N SER A 133 23.71 3.43 5.61
CA SER A 133 25.07 3.91 5.33
C SER A 133 25.98 2.74 4.96
N THR A 134 27.05 2.97 4.22
CA THR A 134 28.04 1.90 4.02
C THR A 134 28.66 1.52 5.37
N TRP A 135 28.90 0.23 5.57
CA TRP A 135 29.60 -0.27 6.75
C TRP A 135 30.98 0.40 6.89
N LEU A 136 31.39 0.71 8.12
CA LEU A 136 32.67 1.33 8.45
C LEU A 136 33.35 0.54 9.58
N PRO A 137 34.69 0.39 9.53
CA PRO A 137 35.43 -0.33 10.56
C PRO A 137 35.51 0.48 11.85
N THR A 138 35.58 -0.21 12.99
CA THR A 138 35.76 0.39 14.33
C THR A 138 34.74 1.49 14.67
N LYS A 139 33.55 1.43 14.07
CA LYS A 139 32.47 2.41 14.26
C LYS A 139 31.47 1.86 15.26
N PHE A 140 31.01 2.73 16.15
CA PHE A 140 29.87 2.42 17.01
C PHE A 140 28.56 2.51 16.21
N TYR A 141 27.72 1.50 16.35
CA TYR A 141 26.39 1.43 15.76
C TYR A 141 25.34 1.19 16.84
N ASP A 142 24.26 1.95 16.78
CA ASP A 142 23.12 1.83 17.68
C ASP A 142 22.13 0.76 17.20
N LEU A 143 21.24 0.36 18.10
CA LEU A 143 20.15 -0.55 17.75
C LEU A 143 19.32 0.06 16.61
N PHE A 144 18.99 -0.76 15.60
CA PHE A 144 18.28 -0.38 14.38
C PHE A 144 19.05 0.49 13.37
N ASP A 145 20.34 0.74 13.57
CA ASP A 145 21.16 1.29 12.50
C ASP A 145 21.17 0.34 11.29
N ILE A 146 21.14 0.93 10.10
CA ILE A 146 21.12 0.20 8.84
C ILE A 146 22.46 0.37 8.15
N VAL A 147 23.07 -0.74 7.75
CA VAL A 147 24.28 -0.73 6.93
C VAL A 147 24.10 -1.47 5.61
N LEU A 148 24.85 -1.00 4.62
CA LEU A 148 25.07 -1.68 3.34
C LEU A 148 26.51 -2.20 3.30
N PRO A 149 26.71 -3.38 2.69
CA PRO A 149 28.05 -3.90 2.45
C PRO A 149 28.83 -3.01 1.49
N SER A 150 30.17 -3.07 1.53
CA SER A 150 31.01 -2.31 0.58
C SER A 150 30.83 -2.78 -0.87
N ILE A 151 30.57 -4.08 -1.04
CA ILE A 151 30.16 -4.69 -2.32
C ILE A 151 28.67 -5.02 -2.21
N ASP A 152 27.85 -4.36 -3.02
CA ASP A 152 26.40 -4.58 -3.03
C ASP A 152 26.06 -6.06 -3.26
N ASN A 153 25.22 -6.60 -2.39
CA ASN A 153 24.69 -7.96 -2.48
C ASN A 153 23.15 -7.98 -2.48
N GLY A 154 22.51 -6.83 -2.72
CA GLY A 154 21.06 -6.69 -2.79
C GLY A 154 20.38 -6.73 -1.41
N ARG A 155 21.13 -6.49 -0.34
CA ARG A 155 20.66 -6.58 1.05
C ARG A 155 21.06 -5.36 1.87
N PHE A 156 20.26 -5.09 2.89
CA PHE A 156 20.64 -4.23 3.99
C PHE A 156 20.70 -5.04 5.27
N TYR A 157 21.48 -4.54 6.22
CA TYR A 157 21.72 -5.20 7.49
C TYR A 157 21.32 -4.26 8.62
N VAL A 158 20.48 -4.74 9.52
CA VAL A 158 19.98 -3.95 10.66
C VAL A 158 20.70 -4.41 11.91
N CYS A 159 21.23 -3.45 12.67
CA CYS A 159 21.85 -3.71 13.96
C CYS A 159 20.80 -4.24 14.95
N SER A 160 20.95 -5.49 15.37
CA SER A 160 20.10 -6.15 16.39
C SER A 160 20.75 -6.21 17.76
N VAL A 161 22.07 -6.02 17.84
CA VAL A 161 22.83 -5.83 19.08
C VAL A 161 23.82 -4.68 18.87
N ALA A 162 23.63 -3.58 19.59
CA ALA A 162 24.48 -2.39 19.50
C ALA A 162 25.91 -2.65 19.99
N GLY A 163 26.89 -1.94 19.44
CA GLY A 163 28.29 -2.12 19.77
C GLY A 163 29.24 -1.44 18.79
N VAL A 164 30.50 -1.84 18.81
CA VAL A 164 31.55 -1.39 17.87
C VAL A 164 31.86 -2.50 16.87
N SER A 165 31.92 -2.13 15.59
CA SER A 165 32.23 -3.02 14.47
C SER A 165 33.71 -3.44 14.48
N ASP A 166 34.02 -4.53 13.80
CA ASP A 166 35.40 -5.01 13.68
C ASP A 166 36.25 -4.05 12.82
N THR A 167 37.56 -4.33 12.78
CA THR A 167 38.56 -3.64 11.97
C THR A 167 38.45 -3.96 10.48
N SER A 168 37.81 -5.08 10.12
CA SER A 168 37.55 -5.52 8.75
C SER A 168 36.09 -5.90 8.55
N GLU A 169 35.56 -5.65 7.36
CA GLU A 169 34.16 -5.96 7.05
C GLU A 169 33.87 -7.47 7.20
N PRO A 170 32.77 -7.86 7.86
CA PRO A 170 32.44 -9.26 8.05
C PRO A 170 31.99 -9.92 6.75
N ASN A 171 32.10 -11.25 6.69
CA ASN A 171 31.44 -12.02 5.64
C ASN A 171 29.91 -12.00 5.89
N TRP A 172 29.19 -11.23 5.08
CA TRP A 172 27.77 -11.03 5.25
C TRP A 172 26.94 -12.30 4.98
N ALA A 173 26.09 -12.65 5.94
CA ALA A 173 25.12 -13.72 5.75
C ALA A 173 24.03 -13.28 4.75
N THR A 174 23.79 -14.12 3.74
CA THR A 174 22.86 -13.84 2.64
C THR A 174 21.48 -14.47 2.76
N PRO A 175 21.12 -15.35 3.70
CA PRO A 175 19.71 -15.67 3.93
C PRO A 175 18.99 -14.50 4.63
N SER A 176 17.76 -14.17 4.24
CA SER A 176 16.98 -13.17 4.98
C SER A 176 16.71 -13.64 6.41
N LEU A 177 16.71 -12.70 7.37
CA LEU A 177 16.60 -12.93 8.81
C LEU A 177 17.77 -13.69 9.45
N SER A 178 18.83 -14.00 8.70
CA SER A 178 20.06 -14.55 9.29
C SER A 178 20.89 -13.48 9.99
N THR A 179 21.71 -13.91 10.94
CA THR A 179 22.55 -13.01 11.74
C THR A 179 24.03 -13.11 11.34
N THR A 180 24.71 -11.97 11.23
CA THR A 180 26.16 -11.87 11.07
C THR A 180 26.74 -11.22 12.33
N ARG A 181 27.69 -11.90 12.99
CA ARG A 181 28.40 -11.32 14.13
C ARG A 181 29.61 -10.53 13.64
N ASP A 182 29.77 -9.32 14.15
CA ASP A 182 30.79 -8.35 13.76
C ASP A 182 31.40 -7.76 15.04
N SER A 183 32.36 -8.50 15.62
CA SER A 183 32.91 -8.23 16.96
C SER A 183 31.82 -8.20 18.07
N SER A 184 31.51 -7.01 18.59
CA SER A 184 30.49 -6.80 19.64
C SER A 184 29.08 -6.55 19.08
N ILE A 185 28.97 -6.33 17.77
CA ILE A 185 27.71 -6.08 17.07
C ILE A 185 27.13 -7.39 16.52
N THR A 186 25.80 -7.45 16.44
CA THR A 186 25.10 -8.44 15.63
C THR A 186 24.20 -7.74 14.60
N TRP A 187 24.32 -8.18 13.35
CA TRP A 187 23.57 -7.68 12.21
C TRP A 187 22.54 -8.70 11.76
N THR A 188 21.31 -8.28 11.49
CA THR A 188 20.28 -9.13 10.87
C THR A 188 20.11 -8.76 9.40
N ALA A 189 20.16 -9.75 8.51
CA ALA A 189 20.15 -9.55 7.06
C ALA A 189 18.73 -9.44 6.49
N TYR A 190 18.48 -8.46 5.62
CA TYR A 190 17.20 -8.26 4.93
C TYR A 190 17.42 -8.05 3.45
N ARG A 191 16.65 -8.76 2.61
CA ARG A 191 16.65 -8.50 1.16
C ARG A 191 15.96 -7.16 0.91
N ILE A 192 16.57 -6.29 0.11
CA ILE A 192 15.99 -4.98 -0.21
C ILE A 192 14.71 -5.18 -1.03
N THR A 193 13.59 -4.60 -0.58
CA THR A 193 12.41 -4.44 -1.43
C THR A 193 12.55 -3.21 -2.32
N ARG A 194 11.96 -3.25 -3.52
CA ARG A 194 11.96 -2.11 -4.47
C ARG A 194 10.54 -1.78 -4.89
N TRP A 195 10.24 -0.50 -4.88
CA TRP A 195 8.93 0.05 -5.19
C TRP A 195 8.96 0.79 -6.53
N GLU A 196 7.87 0.70 -7.27
CA GLU A 196 7.61 1.45 -8.51
C GLU A 196 6.31 2.24 -8.34
N GLU A 197 6.32 3.53 -8.64
CA GLU A 197 5.12 4.37 -8.67
C GLU A 197 4.16 3.89 -9.76
N GLN A 198 2.87 3.78 -9.46
CA GLN A 198 1.86 3.28 -10.42
C GLN A 198 0.69 4.23 -10.71
N GLY A 199 0.54 5.31 -9.94
CA GLY A 199 -0.52 6.29 -10.12
C GLY A 199 -1.19 6.69 -8.81
N VAL A 200 -2.45 7.10 -8.92
CA VAL A 200 -3.20 7.75 -7.83
C VAL A 200 -3.74 6.72 -6.83
N SER A 201 -3.43 6.92 -5.55
CA SER A 201 -4.00 6.14 -4.45
C SER A 201 -5.36 6.69 -4.03
N THR A 202 -6.25 5.86 -3.48
CA THR A 202 -7.49 6.35 -2.85
C THR A 202 -7.23 7.21 -1.61
N LEU A 203 -8.27 7.90 -1.11
CA LEU A 203 -8.21 8.61 0.17
C LEU A 203 -9.52 8.38 0.92
N PHE A 204 -9.61 7.28 1.66
CA PHE A 204 -10.76 7.00 2.49
C PHE A 204 -10.72 7.77 3.82
N ARG A 205 -11.82 8.43 4.16
CA ARG A 205 -12.05 9.04 5.47
C ARG A 205 -13.19 8.35 6.20
N PRO A 206 -13.01 8.01 7.49
CA PRO A 206 -14.08 7.40 8.27
C PRO A 206 -15.21 8.40 8.53
N PHE A 207 -16.45 7.92 8.64
CA PHE A 207 -17.62 8.72 8.96
C PHE A 207 -18.57 7.98 9.92
N GLY A 208 -19.45 8.74 10.59
CA GLY A 208 -20.47 8.19 11.47
C GLY A 208 -19.83 7.47 12.67
N LYS A 209 -19.08 8.18 13.49
CA LYS A 209 -18.54 7.63 14.73
C LYS A 209 -19.69 7.20 15.66
N ILE A 210 -19.56 6.03 16.27
CA ILE A 210 -20.53 5.50 17.22
C ILE A 210 -19.95 5.63 18.62
N GLU A 211 -20.64 6.38 19.48
CA GLU A 211 -20.25 6.65 20.87
C GLU A 211 -21.05 5.81 21.87
#